data_AF-A0A1C5Q5A1-F1
#
_entry.id   AF-A0A1C5Q5A1-F1
#
_cell.length_a   1.000
_cell.length_b   1.000
_cell.length_c   1.000
_cell.angle_alpha   90.00
_cell.angle_beta   90.00
_cell.angle_gamma   90.00
#
_symmetry.space_group_name_H-M   'P 1'
#
loop_
_entity.id
_entity.type
_entity.pdbx_description
1 polymer ?
#
loop_
_entity_poly.entity_id
_entity_poly.type
_entity_poly.pdbx_seq_one_letter_code
_entity_poly.pdbx_strand_id
1 'polypeptide(L)'
;MEPWFQMVATIVCAVVASSGFWAYIQKRSEKKDVRTQMLIGLAHDRIVYLGMSYIDRGWITQDEYENLHDYLYKPYEKMGGNGSAKKVMSEVNKLPIHKSTYTQKNQ
;
A
#
# COMPACT_ATOMS: atom_id res chain seq x y z
N MET A 1 15.84 41.64 -24.00
CA MET A 1 14.83 40.60 -23.74
C MET A 1 13.65 40.91 -24.63
N GLU A 2 13.28 39.98 -25.50
CA GLU A 2 12.12 40.18 -26.38
C GLU A 2 10.84 40.40 -25.54
N PRO A 3 10.03 41.45 -25.80
CA PRO A 3 8.86 41.81 -24.97
C PRO A 3 7.84 40.69 -24.78
N TRP A 4 7.70 39.80 -25.77
CA TRP A 4 6.80 38.65 -25.70
C TRP A 4 7.25 37.61 -24.65
N PHE A 5 8.56 37.48 -24.41
CA PHE A 5 9.09 36.57 -23.38
C PHE A 5 8.72 37.05 -21.97
N GLN A 6 8.78 38.36 -21.73
CA GLN A 6 8.36 38.93 -20.44
C GLN A 6 6.86 38.75 -20.20
N MET A 7 6.05 38.89 -21.24
CA MET A 7 4.60 38.65 -21.16
C MET A 7 4.30 37.19 -20.77
N VAL A 8 4.93 36.23 -21.45
CA VAL A 8 4.78 34.80 -21.12
C VAL A 8 5.25 34.50 -19.70
N ALA A 9 6.42 35.02 -19.30
CA ALA A 9 6.95 34.83 -17.96
C ALA A 9 6.01 35.38 -16.87
N THR A 10 5.42 36.56 -17.11
CA THR A 10 4.48 37.20 -16.17
C THR A 10 3.20 36.37 -16.00
N ILE A 11 2.66 35.83 -17.09
CA ILE A 11 1.48 34.96 -17.06
C ILE A 11 1.79 33.67 -16.28
N VAL A 12 2.95 33.05 -16.51
CA VAL A 12 3.37 31.85 -15.76
C VAL A 12 3.54 32.14 -14.27
N CYS A 13 4.21 33.25 -13.93
CA CYS A 13 4.37 33.68 -12.54
C CYS A 13 3.03 33.95 -11.85
N ALA A 14 2.08 34.60 -12.52
CA ALA A 14 0.74 34.85 -11.99
C ALA A 14 -0.05 33.56 -11.73
N VAL A 15 0.06 32.57 -12.63
CA VAL A 15 -0.59 31.26 -12.46
C VAL A 15 0.02 30.48 -11.29
N VAL A 16 1.35 30.46 -11.17
CA VAL A 16 2.03 29.76 -10.05
C VAL A 16 1.83 30.49 -8.72
N ALA A 17 1.74 31.82 -8.71
CA ALA A 17 1.43 32.59 -7.50
C ALA A 17 -0.06 32.54 -7.10
N SER A 18 -0.93 32.04 -7.99
CA SER A 18 -2.36 31.97 -7.72
C SER A 18 -2.66 30.98 -6.59
N SER A 19 -3.40 31.45 -5.59
CA SER A 19 -3.89 30.62 -4.48
C SER A 19 -4.76 29.45 -4.95
N GLY A 20 -5.47 29.60 -6.08
CA GLY A 20 -6.25 28.53 -6.70
C GLY A 20 -5.39 27.39 -7.26
N PHE A 21 -4.21 27.70 -7.79
CA PHE A 21 -3.27 26.70 -8.30
C PHE A 21 -2.72 25.83 -7.17
N TRP A 22 -2.27 26.46 -6.07
CA TRP A 22 -1.78 25.74 -4.89
C TRP A 22 -2.89 24.95 -4.19
N ALA A 23 -4.10 25.53 -4.03
CA ALA A 23 -5.24 24.82 -3.46
C ALA A 23 -5.61 23.56 -4.28
N TYR A 24 -5.52 23.63 -5.61
CA TYR A 24 -5.73 22.46 -6.47
C TYR A 24 -4.63 21.39 -6.27
N ILE A 25 -3.36 21.79 -6.24
CA ILE A 25 -2.24 20.87 -5.98
C ILE A 25 -2.38 20.21 -4.61
N GLN A 26 -2.66 20.99 -3.57
CA GLN A 26 -2.85 20.52 -2.21
C GLN A 26 -4.01 19.52 -2.12
N LYS A 27 -5.18 19.87 -2.67
CA LYS A 27 -6.35 18.97 -2.73
C LYS A 27 -6.06 17.66 -3.48
N ARG A 28 -5.25 17.71 -4.54
CA ARG A 28 -4.85 16.50 -5.28
C ARG A 28 -3.86 15.64 -4.48
N SER A 29 -2.98 16.27 -3.70
CA SER A 29 -2.06 15.58 -2.79
C SER A 29 -2.81 14.90 -1.63
N GLU A 30 -3.71 15.62 -0.95
CA GLU A 30 -4.52 15.09 0.16
C GLU A 30 -5.38 13.89 -0.26
N LYS A 31 -6.01 13.94 -1.44
CA LYS A 31 -6.78 12.80 -1.95
C LYS A 31 -5.93 11.56 -2.19
N LYS A 32 -4.66 11.73 -2.59
CA LYS A 32 -3.72 10.61 -2.72
C LYS A 32 -3.37 10.05 -1.36
N ASP A 33 -3.14 10.93 -0.37
CA ASP A 33 -2.85 10.52 1.00
C ASP A 33 -4.00 9.69 1.61
N VAL A 34 -5.24 10.20 1.58
CA VAL A 34 -6.39 9.47 2.15
C VAL A 34 -6.63 8.12 1.47
N ARG A 35 -6.50 8.04 0.13
CA ARG A 35 -6.64 6.76 -0.60
C ARG A 35 -5.53 5.79 -0.22
N THR A 36 -4.29 6.27 -0.11
CA THR A 36 -3.17 5.45 0.32
C THR A 36 -3.37 4.97 1.76
N GLN A 37 -3.79 5.83 2.69
CA GLN A 37 -4.10 5.44 4.07
C GLN A 37 -5.19 4.38 4.13
N MET A 38 -6.26 4.53 3.34
CA MET A 38 -7.32 3.53 3.26
C MET A 38 -6.80 2.19 2.69
N LEU A 39 -5.96 2.22 1.66
CA LEU A 39 -5.33 1.00 1.10
C LEU A 39 -4.43 0.30 2.11
N ILE A 40 -3.62 1.06 2.86
CA ILE A 40 -2.79 0.53 3.96
C ILE A 40 -3.68 -0.09 5.04
N GLY A 41 -4.79 0.56 5.40
CA GLY A 41 -5.76 0.05 6.36
C GLY A 41 -6.41 -1.26 5.93
N LEU A 42 -6.82 -1.37 4.66
CA LEU A 42 -7.40 -2.61 4.10
C LEU A 42 -6.36 -3.74 4.04
N ALA A 43 -5.14 -3.43 3.64
CA ALA A 43 -4.05 -4.41 3.64
C ALA A 43 -3.73 -4.88 5.07
N HIS A 44 -3.70 -3.95 6.04
CA HIS A 44 -3.51 -4.26 7.46
C HIS A 44 -4.58 -5.22 7.97
N ASP A 45 -5.86 -4.90 7.77
CA ASP A 45 -6.99 -5.75 8.17
C ASP A 45 -6.84 -7.16 7.58
N ARG A 46 -6.56 -7.25 6.28
CA ARG A 46 -6.43 -8.55 5.61
C ARG A 46 -5.25 -9.38 6.12
N ILE A 47 -4.10 -8.75 6.33
CA ILE A 47 -2.89 -9.41 6.87
C ILE A 47 -3.16 -9.94 8.27
N VAL A 48 -3.77 -9.11 9.13
CA VAL A 48 -4.10 -9.50 10.51
C VAL A 48 -5.12 -10.63 10.53
N TYR A 49 -6.19 -10.52 9.76
CA TYR A 49 -7.23 -11.56 9.69
C TYR A 49 -6.67 -12.91 9.25
N LEU A 50 -5.94 -12.94 8.12
CA LEU A 50 -5.35 -14.18 7.61
C LEU A 50 -4.28 -14.72 8.55
N GLY A 51 -3.35 -13.86 9.01
CA GLY A 51 -2.28 -14.27 9.89
C GLY A 51 -2.80 -14.85 11.20
N MET A 52 -3.79 -14.22 11.83
CA MET A 52 -4.44 -14.75 13.03
C MET A 52 -5.13 -16.10 12.75
N SER A 53 -5.82 -16.25 11.61
CA SER A 53 -6.43 -17.53 11.23
C SER A 53 -5.40 -18.65 11.08
N TYR A 54 -4.22 -18.37 10.52
CA TYR A 54 -3.16 -19.36 10.37
C TYR A 54 -2.46 -19.66 11.70
N ILE A 55 -2.27 -18.66 12.55
CA ILE A 55 -1.73 -18.83 13.90
C ILE A 55 -2.65 -19.72 14.73
N ASP A 56 -3.95 -19.45 14.73
CA ASP A 56 -4.95 -20.26 15.43
C ASP A 56 -4.99 -21.70 14.91
N ARG A 57 -4.90 -21.87 13.59
CA ARG A 57 -4.81 -23.18 12.95
C ARG A 57 -3.49 -23.93 13.27
N GLY A 58 -2.43 -23.20 13.64
CA GLY A 58 -1.14 -23.76 14.01
C GLY A 58 -0.25 -24.22 12.85
N TRP A 59 -0.63 -23.97 11.60
CA TRP A 59 0.15 -24.30 10.41
C TRP A 59 -0.29 -23.46 9.20
N ILE A 60 0.59 -23.35 8.20
CA ILE A 60 0.33 -22.61 6.96
C ILE A 60 0.80 -23.41 5.74
N THR A 61 0.07 -23.38 4.63
CA THR A 61 0.58 -23.95 3.37
C THR A 61 1.61 -23.02 2.72
N GLN A 62 2.44 -23.56 1.84
CA GLN A 62 3.38 -22.75 1.06
C GLN A 62 2.68 -21.63 0.27
N ASP A 63 1.58 -21.92 -0.40
CA ASP A 63 0.85 -20.95 -1.22
C ASP A 63 0.18 -19.87 -0.37
N GLU A 64 -0.38 -20.25 0.78
CA GLU A 64 -0.95 -19.27 1.74
C GLU A 64 0.14 -18.36 2.31
N TYR A 65 1.32 -18.92 2.61
CA TYR A 65 2.45 -18.12 3.07
C TYR A 65 2.93 -17.16 1.99
N GLU A 66 3.09 -17.61 0.74
CA GLU A 66 3.47 -16.74 -0.37
C GLU A 66 2.44 -15.62 -0.56
N ASN A 67 1.15 -15.95 -0.59
CA ASN A 67 0.06 -14.97 -0.70
C ASN A 67 0.10 -13.93 0.43
N LEU A 68 0.27 -14.38 1.68
CA LEU A 68 0.28 -13.49 2.84
C LEU A 68 1.57 -12.65 2.92
N HIS A 69 2.74 -13.26 2.74
CA HIS A 69 4.03 -12.62 2.93
C HIS A 69 4.45 -11.79 1.71
N ASP A 70 4.41 -12.38 0.51
CA ASP A 70 4.98 -11.77 -0.69
C ASP A 70 4.02 -10.80 -1.37
N TYR A 71 2.73 -11.15 -1.43
CA TYR A 71 1.73 -10.34 -2.14
C TYR A 71 1.01 -9.33 -1.24
N LEU A 72 0.88 -9.60 0.07
CA LEU A 72 0.22 -8.67 1.00
C LEU A 72 1.23 -7.93 1.90
N TYR A 73 2.02 -8.65 2.69
CA TYR A 73 2.86 -8.04 3.73
C TYR A 73 4.01 -7.19 3.17
N LYS A 74 4.79 -7.70 2.20
CA LYS A 74 5.93 -6.95 1.62
C LYS A 74 5.51 -5.60 0.99
N PRO A 75 4.46 -5.53 0.14
CA PRO A 75 3.98 -4.24 -0.37
C PRO A 75 3.46 -3.32 0.73
N TYR A 76 2.71 -3.88 1.69
CA TYR A 76 2.20 -3.14 2.85
C TYR A 76 3.31 -2.50 3.68
N GLU A 77 4.38 -3.24 3.99
CA GLU A 77 5.53 -2.72 4.75
C GLU A 77 6.20 -1.56 4.01
N LYS A 78 6.40 -1.68 2.69
CA LYS A 78 6.95 -0.60 1.84
C LYS A 78 6.06 0.63 1.78
N MET A 79 4.75 0.49 1.97
CA MET A 79 3.78 1.60 2.00
C MET A 79 3.73 2.32 3.36
N GLY A 80 4.56 1.94 4.34
CA GLY A 80 4.54 2.53 5.68
C GLY A 80 3.67 1.75 6.67
N GLY A 81 3.59 0.43 6.49
CA GLY A 81 2.85 -0.46 7.37
C GLY A 81 3.20 -0.31 8.86
N ASN A 82 2.22 -0.61 9.72
CA ASN A 82 2.33 -0.49 11.18
C ASN A 82 3.00 -1.71 11.87
N GLY A 83 3.40 -1.52 13.13
CA GLY A 83 4.06 -2.56 13.94
C GLY A 83 3.17 -3.75 14.34
N SER A 84 1.84 -3.62 14.30
CA SER A 84 0.93 -4.70 14.69
C SER A 84 0.87 -5.82 13.65
N ALA A 85 0.77 -5.49 12.36
CA ALA A 85 0.86 -6.50 11.29
C ALA A 85 2.24 -7.16 11.23
N LYS A 86 3.32 -6.43 11.54
CA LYS A 86 4.67 -7.01 11.66
C LYS A 86 4.74 -8.07 12.76
N LYS A 87 4.10 -7.83 13.92
CA LYS A 87 4.00 -8.84 14.99
C LYS A 87 3.27 -10.09 14.51
N VAL A 88 2.11 -9.92 13.87
CA VAL A 88 1.35 -11.07 13.31
C VAL A 88 2.20 -11.86 12.32
N MET A 89 2.85 -11.18 11.36
CA MET A 89 3.71 -11.85 10.38
C MET A 89 4.87 -12.60 11.05
N SER A 90 5.45 -12.04 12.13
CA SER A 90 6.52 -12.72 12.87
C SER A 90 6.07 -14.01 13.56
N GLU A 91 4.81 -14.09 13.99
CA GLU A 91 4.24 -15.32 14.55
C GLU A 91 3.90 -16.32 13.44
N VAL A 92 3.35 -15.85 12.31
CA VAL A 92 3.13 -16.68 11.12
C VAL A 92 4.42 -17.33 10.63
N ASN A 93 5.54 -16.60 10.64
CA ASN A 93 6.86 -17.11 10.23
C ASN A 93 7.38 -18.27 11.08
N LYS A 94 6.81 -18.49 12.28
CA LYS A 94 7.18 -19.61 13.17
C LYS A 94 6.34 -20.86 12.90
N LEU A 95 5.28 -20.76 12.09
CA LEU A 95 4.38 -21.87 11.83
C LEU A 95 5.03 -22.93 10.91
N PRO A 96 4.72 -24.22 11.11
CA PRO A 96 5.14 -25.26 10.18
C PRO A 96 4.49 -25.05 8.80
N ILE A 97 5.31 -25.18 7.75
CA ILE A 97 4.88 -25.04 6.37
C ILE A 97 4.47 -26.40 5.80
N HIS A 98 3.22 -26.50 5.36
CA HIS A 98 2.66 -27.69 4.73
C HIS A 98 2.67 -27.56 3.21
N LYS A 99 2.71 -28.70 2.51
CA LYS A 99 2.57 -28.71 1.04
C LYS A 99 1.19 -28.18 0.66
N SER A 100 1.16 -27.45 -0.46
CA SER A 100 -0.08 -26.95 -1.04
C SER A 100 -1.09 -28.08 -1.29
N THR A 101 -2.34 -27.86 -0.90
CA THR A 101 -3.48 -28.71 -1.22
C THR A 101 -4.16 -28.31 -2.53
N TYR A 102 -3.66 -27.29 -3.25
CA TYR A 102 -4.17 -26.94 -4.57
C TYR A 102 -3.79 -28.04 -5.55
N THR A 103 -4.63 -29.07 -5.60
CA THR A 103 -4.65 -30.00 -6.73
C THR A 103 -5.09 -29.16 -7.93
N GLN A 104 -4.17 -28.88 -8.84
CA GLN A 104 -4.50 -28.36 -10.17
C GLN A 104 -5.58 -29.29 -10.74
N LYS A 105 -6.86 -28.88 -10.66
CA LYS A 105 -7.89 -29.47 -11.50
C LYS A 105 -7.54 -28.98 -12.89
N ASN A 106 -6.73 -29.78 -13.59
CA ASN A 106 -6.45 -29.61 -15.01
C ASN A 106 -7.80 -29.39 -15.71
N GLN A 107 -8.01 -28.16 -16.19
CA GLN A 107 -9.04 -27.86 -17.18
C GLN A 107 -8.65 -28.47 -18.52
#